data_AF-A0ABD5G8V2-F1
#
_entry.id   AF-A0ABD5G8V2-F1
#
_cell.length_a   1.000
_cell.length_b   1.000
_cell.length_c   1.000
_cell.angle_alpha   90.00
_cell.angle_beta   90.00
_cell.angle_gamma   90.00
#
_symmetry.space_group_name_H-M   'P 1'
#
loop_
_entity.id
_entity.type
_entity.pdbx_description
1 polymer ?
#
loop_
_entity_poly.entity_id
_entity_poly.type
_entity_poly.pdbx_seq_one_letter_code
_entity_poly.pdbx_strand_id
1 'polypeptide(L)'
;MYKHILPAALALAAVTGCATKLENPTDYVTYRNEPLVKQVEDGMDRQQVLTLGGPPSSEVRRVVHPGTCNNYVLNKEGHQQPYYVSFDANGRVDGKGFMTCEQHERNEAEAAKR
;
A
#
# COMPACT_ATOMS: atom_id res chain seq x y z
N MET A 1 12.08 -52.82 45.55
CA MET A 1 11.44 -51.51 45.83
C MET A 1 12.41 -50.41 45.44
N TYR A 2 12.14 -49.67 44.35
CA TYR A 2 12.01 -48.20 44.35
C TYR A 2 11.61 -47.75 42.93
N LYS A 3 10.45 -47.10 42.84
CA LYS A 3 9.85 -46.56 41.62
C LYS A 3 10.44 -45.17 41.39
N HIS A 4 10.97 -44.90 40.20
CA HIS A 4 11.18 -43.53 39.74
C HIS A 4 10.41 -43.33 38.45
N ILE A 5 9.23 -42.72 38.59
CA ILE A 5 8.43 -42.20 37.49
C ILE A 5 8.93 -40.77 37.28
N LEU A 6 9.63 -40.51 36.18
CA LEU A 6 9.93 -39.15 35.73
C LEU A 6 8.71 -38.57 35.01
N PRO A 7 8.15 -37.42 35.42
CA PRO A 7 7.10 -36.77 34.66
C PRO A 7 7.74 -36.00 33.50
N ALA A 8 7.46 -36.44 32.27
CA ALA A 8 7.75 -35.66 31.07
C ALA A 8 6.76 -34.49 30.98
N ALA A 9 7.23 -33.28 31.30
CA ALA A 9 6.46 -32.06 31.09
C ALA A 9 6.39 -31.76 29.58
N LEU A 10 5.20 -31.96 28.98
CA LEU A 10 4.90 -31.43 27.64
C LEU A 10 4.69 -29.92 27.74
N ALA A 11 5.65 -29.14 27.25
CA ALA A 11 5.46 -27.73 26.99
C ALA A 11 4.61 -27.56 25.72
N LEU A 12 3.34 -27.17 25.89
CA LEU A 12 2.48 -26.74 24.79
C LEU A 12 2.99 -25.39 24.27
N ALA A 13 3.72 -25.41 23.15
CA ALA A 13 4.02 -24.21 22.39
C ALA A 13 2.74 -23.73 21.69
N ALA A 14 2.05 -22.76 22.30
CA ALA A 14 0.99 -22.03 21.62
C ALA A 14 1.63 -21.16 20.52
N VAL A 15 1.50 -21.60 19.26
CA VAL A 15 1.86 -20.78 18.11
C VAL A 15 0.80 -19.68 18.02
N THR A 16 1.10 -18.52 18.60
CA THR A 16 0.32 -17.30 18.36
C THR A 16 0.62 -16.87 16.93
N GLY A 17 -0.20 -17.34 15.98
CA GLY A 17 -0.19 -16.83 14.62
C GLY A 17 -0.48 -15.33 14.69
N CYS A 18 0.51 -14.50 14.37
CA CYS A 18 0.30 -13.08 14.10
C CYS A 18 -0.64 -12.99 12.89
N ALA A 19 -1.94 -12.91 13.15
CA ALA A 19 -2.91 -12.46 12.17
C ALA A 19 -2.65 -10.97 11.93
N THR A 20 -1.61 -10.65 11.16
CA THR A 20 -1.56 -9.36 10.49
C THR A 20 -2.81 -9.32 9.64
N LYS A 21 -3.68 -8.34 9.90
CA LYS A 21 -4.84 -8.04 9.05
C LYS A 21 -4.32 -7.91 7.61
N LEU A 22 -4.44 -8.98 6.83
CA LEU A 22 -4.19 -8.94 5.41
C LEU A 22 -5.45 -8.34 4.81
N GLU A 23 -5.59 -7.02 4.91
CA GLU A 23 -6.62 -6.27 4.21
C GLU A 23 -6.26 -6.32 2.72
N ASN A 24 -6.65 -7.45 2.10
CA ASN A 24 -6.48 -7.83 0.71
C ASN A 24 -5.00 -7.99 0.27
N PRO A 25 -4.51 -9.20 -0.06
CA PRO A 25 -3.21 -9.32 -0.70
C PRO A 25 -3.26 -8.53 -2.01
N THR A 26 -2.49 -7.44 -2.07
CA THR A 26 -2.37 -6.63 -3.26
C THR A 26 -1.92 -7.50 -4.43
N ASP A 27 -2.74 -7.61 -5.48
CA ASP A 27 -2.40 -8.39 -6.65
C ASP A 27 -1.45 -7.63 -7.58
N TYR A 28 -0.22 -7.43 -7.11
CA TYR A 28 0.83 -6.78 -7.89
C TYR A 28 1.05 -7.49 -9.23
N VAL A 29 0.95 -8.82 -9.26
CA VAL A 29 1.21 -9.62 -10.46
C VAL A 29 0.24 -9.25 -11.57
N THR A 30 -1.04 -9.10 -11.25
CA THR A 30 -2.07 -8.70 -12.23
C THR A 30 -1.83 -7.31 -12.81
N TYR A 31 -1.40 -6.34 -11.98
CA TYR A 31 -1.27 -4.94 -12.39
C TYR A 31 0.16 -4.48 -12.72
N ARG A 32 1.18 -5.34 -12.60
CA ARG A 32 2.60 -4.96 -12.79
C ARG A 32 2.94 -4.34 -14.15
N ASN A 33 2.10 -4.56 -15.15
CA ASN A 33 2.28 -4.04 -16.50
C ASN A 33 1.43 -2.80 -16.79
N GLU A 34 0.57 -2.37 -15.87
CA GLU A 34 -0.16 -1.12 -16.00
C GLU A 34 0.82 0.06 -16.04
N PRO A 35 0.63 1.07 -16.92
CA PRO A 35 1.59 2.16 -17.08
C PRO A 35 1.92 2.89 -15.78
N LEU A 36 0.91 3.18 -14.95
CA LEU A 36 1.09 3.83 -13.65
C LEU A 36 1.93 3.00 -12.67
N VAL A 37 1.81 1.67 -12.72
CA VAL A 37 2.58 0.77 -11.84
C VAL A 37 4.01 0.65 -12.34
N LYS A 38 4.16 0.42 -13.64
CA LYS A 38 5.44 0.06 -14.28
C LYS A 38 6.36 1.25 -14.53
N GLN A 39 5.81 2.41 -14.91
CA GLN A 39 6.59 3.49 -15.52
C GLN A 39 6.63 4.77 -14.68
N VAL A 40 5.70 4.98 -13.74
CA VAL A 40 5.80 6.14 -12.84
C VAL A 40 6.96 5.93 -11.88
N GLU A 41 7.85 6.90 -11.77
CA GLU A 41 9.00 6.88 -10.89
C GLU A 41 9.02 8.12 -9.99
N ASP A 42 9.74 8.02 -8.87
CA ASP A 42 9.96 9.14 -7.97
C ASP A 42 10.62 10.30 -8.73
N GLY A 43 10.16 11.52 -8.47
CA GLY A 43 10.66 12.71 -9.14
C GLY A 43 10.00 13.03 -10.48
N MET A 44 9.14 12.17 -11.04
CA MET A 44 8.38 12.51 -12.24
C MET A 44 7.44 13.70 -12.00
N ASP A 45 7.24 14.52 -13.02
CA ASP A 45 6.28 15.62 -12.95
C ASP A 45 4.84 15.14 -13.20
N ARG A 46 3.89 16.02 -12.86
CA ARG A 46 2.47 15.74 -13.02
C ARG A 46 2.06 15.46 -14.47
N GLN A 47 2.68 16.13 -15.45
CA GLN A 47 2.33 15.96 -16.85
C GLN A 47 2.79 14.60 -17.37
N GLN A 48 3.95 14.12 -16.93
CA GLN A 48 4.43 12.76 -17.22
C GLN A 48 3.47 11.71 -16.65
N VAL A 49 3.02 11.87 -15.40
CA VAL A 49 2.05 10.93 -14.80
C VAL A 49 0.72 10.93 -15.56
N LEU A 50 0.19 12.11 -15.91
CA LEU A 50 -1.04 12.22 -16.71
C LEU A 50 -0.89 11.62 -18.11
N THR A 51 0.31 11.70 -18.69
CA THR A 51 0.61 11.06 -19.99
C THR A 51 0.58 9.54 -19.89
N LEU A 52 1.04 8.98 -18.76
CA LEU A 52 1.06 7.54 -18.53
C LEU A 52 -0.30 6.98 -18.10
N GLY A 53 -0.99 7.66 -17.18
CA GLY A 53 -2.21 7.16 -16.53
C GLY A 53 -3.51 7.77 -17.01
N GLY A 54 -3.47 8.81 -17.84
CA GLY A 54 -4.63 9.61 -18.18
C GLY A 54 -5.14 10.46 -17.00
N PRO A 55 -6.36 11.00 -17.10
CA PRO A 55 -6.97 11.78 -16.03
C PRO A 55 -7.18 10.94 -14.77
N PRO A 56 -6.88 11.47 -13.57
CA PRO A 56 -7.18 10.78 -12.32
C PRO A 56 -8.69 10.73 -12.07
N SER A 57 -9.14 9.74 -11.30
CA SER A 57 -10.54 9.65 -10.86
C SER A 57 -10.90 10.75 -9.86
N SER A 58 -9.94 11.15 -9.02
CA SER A 58 -10.02 12.35 -8.19
C SER A 58 -8.62 12.83 -7.82
N GLU A 59 -8.54 14.09 -7.39
CA GLU A 59 -7.34 14.70 -6.84
C GLU A 59 -7.67 15.27 -5.46
N VAL A 60 -6.78 15.05 -4.50
CA VAL A 60 -6.91 15.60 -3.14
C VAL A 60 -5.65 16.36 -2.74
N ARG A 61 -5.84 17.39 -1.91
CA ARG A 61 -4.74 18.07 -1.23
C ARG A 61 -4.26 17.17 -0.08
N ARG A 62 -2.95 16.95 0.01
CA ARG A 62 -2.36 16.19 1.13
C ARG A 62 -2.39 17.04 2.40
N VAL A 63 -2.56 16.37 3.54
CA VAL A 63 -2.72 16.99 4.85
C VAL A 63 -1.49 16.72 5.73
N VAL A 64 -0.93 15.50 5.64
CA VAL A 64 0.24 15.13 6.45
C VAL A 64 1.52 15.76 5.90
N HIS A 65 1.68 15.72 4.57
CA HIS A 65 2.81 16.31 3.85
C HIS A 65 2.32 17.35 2.83
N PRO A 66 3.11 18.37 2.47
CA PRO A 66 2.74 19.30 1.41
C PRO A 66 2.64 18.59 0.05
N GLY A 67 1.73 19.06 -0.80
CA GLY A 67 1.55 18.56 -2.17
C GLY A 67 0.16 18.02 -2.43
N THR A 68 0.00 17.19 -3.44
CA THR A 68 -1.31 16.64 -3.88
C THR A 68 -1.24 15.14 -4.09
N CYS A 69 -2.38 14.46 -4.12
CA CYS A 69 -2.45 13.04 -4.43
C CYS A 69 -3.55 12.79 -5.46
N ASN A 70 -3.22 12.00 -6.49
CA ASN A 70 -4.14 11.56 -7.53
C ASN A 70 -4.62 10.15 -7.24
N ASN A 71 -5.94 9.95 -7.23
CA ASN A 71 -6.56 8.63 -7.24
C ASN A 71 -6.72 8.12 -8.69
N TYR A 72 -6.52 6.82 -8.86
CA TYR A 72 -6.79 6.07 -10.08
C TYR A 72 -7.53 4.77 -9.72
N VAL A 73 -8.19 4.21 -10.73
CA VAL A 73 -8.75 2.85 -10.67
C VAL A 73 -8.11 2.06 -11.79
N LEU A 74 -7.17 1.18 -11.45
CA LEU A 74 -6.60 0.24 -12.40
C LEU A 74 -7.68 -0.77 -12.76
N ASN A 75 -7.78 -1.12 -14.03
CA ASN A 75 -8.75 -2.11 -14.49
C ASN A 75 -8.05 -3.12 -15.40
N LYS A 76 -8.00 -4.37 -14.94
CA LYS A 76 -7.49 -5.49 -15.72
C LYS A 76 -8.59 -6.53 -15.85
N GLU A 77 -9.12 -6.71 -17.06
CA GLU A 77 -10.14 -7.74 -17.34
C GLU A 77 -11.37 -7.67 -16.42
N GLY A 78 -11.77 -6.45 -16.02
CA GLY A 78 -12.90 -6.22 -15.11
C GLY A 78 -12.53 -6.22 -13.63
N HIS A 79 -11.31 -6.60 -13.27
CA HIS A 79 -10.78 -6.49 -11.92
C HIS A 79 -10.33 -5.05 -11.67
N GLN A 80 -11.08 -4.34 -10.83
CA GLN A 80 -10.78 -2.98 -10.43
C GLN A 80 -9.91 -2.94 -9.17
N GLN A 81 -8.89 -2.09 -9.17
CA GLN A 81 -7.98 -1.90 -8.05
C GLN A 81 -7.68 -0.41 -7.87
N PRO A 82 -7.98 0.17 -6.69
CA PRO A 82 -7.54 1.52 -6.36
C PRO A 82 -6.03 1.66 -6.39
N TYR A 83 -5.56 2.78 -6.92
CA TYR A 83 -4.15 3.11 -6.99
C TYR A 83 -3.95 4.60 -6.79
N TYR A 84 -2.97 5.00 -5.98
CA TYR A 84 -2.63 6.40 -5.78
C TYR A 84 -1.28 6.74 -6.39
N VAL A 85 -1.12 8.00 -6.76
CA VAL A 85 0.18 8.64 -7.02
C VAL A 85 0.20 9.96 -6.26
N SER A 86 1.11 10.12 -5.31
CA SER A 86 1.32 11.35 -4.54
C SER A 86 2.41 12.20 -5.17
N PHE A 87 2.26 13.51 -4.99
CA PHE A 87 3.20 14.53 -5.41
C PHE A 87 3.59 15.38 -4.19
N ASP A 88 4.84 15.80 -4.15
CA ASP A 88 5.40 16.70 -3.16
C ASP A 88 4.98 18.17 -3.37
N ALA A 89 5.55 19.07 -2.57
CA ALA A 89 5.35 20.52 -2.69
C ALA A 89 5.71 21.11 -4.06
N ASN A 90 6.64 20.46 -4.78
CA ASN A 90 7.16 20.89 -6.08
C ASN A 90 6.39 20.25 -7.25
N GLY A 91 5.34 19.47 -6.97
CA GLY A 91 4.59 18.74 -7.99
C GLY A 91 5.40 17.59 -8.61
N ARG A 92 6.30 16.98 -7.82
CA ARG A 92 7.08 15.80 -8.20
C ARG A 92 6.59 14.57 -7.46
N VAL A 93 6.54 13.43 -8.14
CA VAL A 93 6.11 12.16 -7.55
C VAL A 93 6.99 11.82 -6.35
N ASP A 94 6.35 11.52 -5.23
CA ASP A 94 7.03 11.09 -4.00
C ASP A 94 6.41 9.82 -3.38
N GLY A 95 5.42 9.23 -4.06
CA GLY A 95 4.79 8.00 -3.61
C GLY A 95 3.78 7.45 -4.63
N LYS A 96 3.62 6.13 -4.62
CA LYS A 96 2.60 5.41 -5.39
C LYS A 96 2.24 4.10 -4.70
N GLY A 97 1.03 3.59 -4.91
CA GLY A 97 0.65 2.31 -4.32
C GLY A 97 -0.81 1.92 -4.46
N PHE A 98 -1.09 0.68 -4.08
CA PHE A 98 -2.39 0.01 -4.27
C PHE A 98 -3.39 0.32 -3.16
N MET A 99 -3.78 1.58 -3.07
CA MET A 99 -4.78 2.10 -2.14
C MET A 99 -5.31 3.44 -2.66
N THR A 100 -6.34 4.00 -2.03
CA THR A 100 -6.74 5.39 -2.33
C THR A 100 -5.82 6.40 -1.64
N CYS A 101 -5.83 7.64 -2.12
CA CYS A 101 -5.14 8.75 -1.48
C CYS A 101 -5.55 8.92 0.00
N GLU A 102 -6.83 8.74 0.33
CA GLU A 102 -7.32 8.87 1.71
C GLU A 102 -6.80 7.73 2.60
N GLN A 103 -6.66 6.52 2.07
CA GLN A 103 -6.02 5.41 2.78
C GLN A 103 -4.55 5.70 3.02
N HIS A 104 -3.83 6.19 2.00
CA HIS A 104 -2.43 6.58 2.13
C HIS A 104 -2.24 7.68 3.19
N GLU A 105 -3.03 8.74 3.15
CA GLU A 105 -2.95 9.83 4.15
C GLU A 105 -3.26 9.36 5.58
N ARG A 106 -4.19 8.40 5.76
CA ARG A 106 -4.42 7.79 7.08
C ARG A 106 -3.20 7.02 7.56
N ASN A 107 -2.57 6.24 6.69
CA ASN A 107 -1.37 5.48 7.02
C ASN A 107 -0.20 6.40 7.39
N GLU A 108 0.00 7.48 6.64
CA GLU A 108 1.00 8.52 6.94
C GLU A 108 0.74 9.19 8.29
N ALA A 109 -0.52 9.55 8.57
CA ALA A 109 -0.91 10.16 9.84
C ALA A 109 -0.73 9.20 11.04
N GLU A 110 -0.92 7.90 10.84
CA GLU A 110 -0.64 6.88 11.85
C GLU A 110 0.87 6.67 12.05
N ALA A 111 1.65 6.68 10.96
CA ALA A 111 3.10 6.55 11.02
C ALA A 111 3.75 7.74 11.74
N ALA A 112 3.26 8.96 11.52
CA ALA A 112 3.75 10.18 12.16
C ALA A 112 3.49 10.24 13.68
N LYS A 113 2.65 9.35 14.23
CA LYS A 113 2.38 9.24 15.67
C LYS A 113 3.31 8.26 16.41
N ARG A 114 4.07 7.47 15.67
CA ARG A 114 5.00 6.47 16.22
C ARG A 114 6.34 7.12 16.54
#